data_AF-A0A372MAQ6-F1
#
_entry.id   AF-A0A372MAQ6-F1
#
_cell.length_a   1.000
_cell.length_b   1.000
_cell.length_c   1.000
_cell.angle_alpha   90.00
_cell.angle_beta   90.00
_cell.angle_gamma   90.00
#
_symmetry.space_group_name_H-M   'P 1'
#
loop_
_entity.id
_entity.type
_entity.pdbx_description
1 polymer ?
#
loop_
_entity_poly.entity_id
_entity_poly.type
_entity_poly.pdbx_seq_one_letter_code
_entity_poly.pdbx_strand_id
1 'polypeptide(L)'
;METPEIMMQSGNYTTIRIPGRAFPALAIQGDSLKLLQLAVSELGAELSRGNLDEATYAMNEVRNSLEDMVAVYEEACLRAGQELPYTP
;
A
#
# COMPACT_ATOMS: atom_id res chain seq x y z
N MET A 1 24.99 12.19 6.24
CA MET A 1 23.70 11.93 5.57
C MET A 1 22.83 11.28 6.61
N GLU A 2 21.69 11.88 6.97
CA GLU A 2 20.80 11.26 7.94
C GLU A 2 20.20 9.97 7.35
N THR A 3 20.11 8.93 8.17
CA THR A 3 19.62 7.60 7.76
C THR A 3 18.10 7.49 7.98
N PRO A 4 17.37 6.86 7.05
CA PRO A 4 15.97 6.51 7.28
C PRO A 4 15.80 5.63 8.53
N GLU A 5 14.73 5.88 9.28
CA GLU A 5 14.37 5.14 10.49
C GLU A 5 13.13 4.27 10.24
N ILE A 6 13.16 3.01 10.69
CA ILE A 6 12.00 2.14 10.65
C ILE A 6 11.04 2.54 11.78
N MET A 7 9.82 2.92 11.43
CA MET A 7 8.76 3.23 12.38
C MET A 7 7.95 1.99 12.75
N MET A 8 7.65 1.16 11.74
CA MET A 8 6.88 -0.07 11.92
C MET A 8 7.16 -1.03 10.76
N GLN A 9 7.20 -2.33 11.06
CA GLN A 9 7.28 -3.39 10.06
C GLN A 9 6.11 -4.36 10.30
N SER A 10 5.37 -4.67 9.24
CA SER A 10 4.25 -5.60 9.27
C SER A 10 4.19 -6.37 7.96
N GLY A 11 4.50 -7.67 8.02
CA GLY A 11 4.56 -8.53 6.84
C GLY A 11 5.43 -7.94 5.72
N ASN A 12 4.82 -7.71 4.56
CA ASN A 12 5.48 -7.24 3.35
C ASN A 12 5.62 -5.70 3.27
N TYR A 13 5.32 -4.99 4.36
CA TYR A 13 5.27 -3.54 4.42
C TYR A 13 6.14 -3.00 5.56
N THR A 14 6.78 -1.86 5.32
CA THR A 14 7.57 -1.17 6.34
C THR A 14 7.36 0.33 6.24
N THR A 15 6.86 0.95 7.30
CA THR A 15 6.75 2.40 7.38
C THR A 15 8.09 2.97 7.84
N ILE A 16 8.65 3.89 7.06
CA ILE A 16 9.95 4.50 7.30
C ILE A 16 9.87 6.02 7.39
N ARG A 17 10.56 6.62 8.36
CA ARG A 17 10.77 8.06 8.42
C ARG A 17 11.99 8.41 7.59
N ILE A 18 11.80 9.20 6.54
CA ILE A 18 12.88 9.68 5.69
C ILE A 18 13.25 11.10 6.14
N PRO A 19 14.51 11.37 6.50
CA PRO A 19 14.97 12.71 6.85
C PRO A 19 14.60 13.76 5.81
N GLY A 20 14.10 14.92 6.28
CA GLY A 20 13.66 16.02 5.42
C GLY A 20 12.28 15.82 4.76
N ARG A 21 11.57 14.72 5.04
CA ARG A 21 10.16 14.54 4.64
C ARG A 21 9.22 14.80 5.82
N ALA A 22 8.13 15.51 5.55
CA ALA A 22 7.11 15.83 6.55
C ALA A 22 6.34 14.58 7.01
N PHE A 23 6.15 13.63 6.10
CA PHE A 23 5.40 12.40 6.34
C PHE A 23 6.27 11.18 6.07
N PRO A 24 6.05 10.07 6.79
CA PRO A 24 6.76 8.83 6.52
C PRO A 24 6.40 8.26 5.14
N ALA A 25 7.20 7.32 4.67
CA ALA A 25 6.94 6.54 3.47
C ALA A 25 6.58 5.11 3.84
N LEU A 26 5.80 4.44 2.98
CA LEU A 26 5.59 2.99 3.06
C LEU A 26 6.51 2.30 2.05
N ALA A 27 7.46 1.52 2.53
CA ALA A 27 8.21 0.58 1.71
C ALA A 27 7.39 -0.71 1.54
N ILE A 28 7.31 -1.19 0.30
CA ILE A 28 6.56 -2.39 -0.09
C ILE A 28 7.58 -3.38 -0.66
N GLN A 29 7.50 -4.66 -0.26
CA GLN A 29 8.33 -5.69 -0.88
C GLN A 29 8.05 -5.80 -2.38
N GLY A 30 9.10 -6.06 -3.17
CA GLY A 30 9.02 -6.03 -4.64
C GLY A 30 8.09 -7.10 -5.23
N ASP A 31 7.96 -8.25 -4.58
CA ASP A 31 7.02 -9.31 -4.94
C ASP A 31 5.57 -8.90 -4.68
N SER A 32 5.26 -8.33 -3.52
CA SER A 32 3.93 -7.75 -3.23
C SER A 32 3.56 -6.65 -4.22
N LEU A 33 4.49 -5.75 -4.54
CA LEU A 33 4.27 -4.72 -5.56
C LEU A 33 3.96 -5.35 -6.94
N LYS A 34 4.67 -6.42 -7.30
CA LYS A 34 4.45 -7.13 -8.56
C LYS A 34 3.08 -7.81 -8.60
N LEU A 35 2.65 -8.44 -7.51
CA LEU A 35 1.33 -9.06 -7.42
C LEU A 35 0.21 -8.03 -7.56
N LEU A 36 0.32 -6.88 -6.89
CA LEU A 36 -0.65 -5.78 -7.04
C LEU A 36 -0.71 -5.29 -8.50
N GLN A 37 0.44 -5.14 -9.17
CA GLN A 37 0.50 -4.75 -10.58
C GLN A 37 -0.16 -5.78 -11.51
N LEU A 38 0.01 -7.08 -11.22
CA LEU A 38 -0.63 -8.15 -11.99
C LEU A 38 -2.14 -8.14 -11.80
N ALA A 39 -2.63 -7.99 -10.56
CA ALA A 39 -4.06 -7.91 -10.26
C ALA A 39 -4.74 -6.73 -10.97
N VAL A 40 -4.10 -5.54 -11.01
CA VAL A 40 -4.60 -4.39 -11.79
C VAL A 40 -4.64 -4.68 -13.29
N SER A 41 -3.63 -5.39 -13.81
CA SER A 41 -3.58 -5.75 -15.24
C SER A 41 -4.67 -6.76 -15.60
N GLU A 42 -4.92 -7.73 -14.73
CA GLU A 42 -5.99 -8.73 -14.87
C GLU A 42 -7.37 -8.08 -14.82
N LEU A 43 -7.61 -7.20 -13.84
CA LEU A 43 -8.83 -6.41 -13.76
C LEU A 43 -9.15 -5.70 -15.09
N GLY A 44 -8.17 -5.00 -15.68
CA GLY A 44 -8.36 -4.32 -16.97
C GLY A 44 -8.65 -5.28 -18.13
N ALA A 45 -8.03 -6.45 -18.13
CA ALA A 45 -8.24 -7.48 -19.14
C ALA A 45 -9.65 -8.10 -19.04
N GLU A 46 -10.12 -8.41 -17.83
CA GLU A 46 -11.44 -9.00 -17.60
C GLU A 46 -12.57 -8.00 -17.86
N LEU A 47 -12.40 -6.73 -17.48
CA LEU A 47 -13.32 -5.65 -17.87
C LEU A 47 -13.43 -5.52 -19.39
N SER A 48 -12.31 -5.60 -20.12
CA SER A 48 -12.29 -5.50 -21.58
C SER A 48 -12.98 -6.69 -22.27
N ARG A 49 -12.99 -7.86 -21.62
CA ARG A 49 -13.66 -9.08 -22.09
C ARG A 49 -15.15 -9.11 -21.73
N GLY A 50 -15.62 -8.23 -20.84
CA GLY A 50 -16.97 -8.26 -20.29
C GLY A 50 -17.17 -9.33 -19.20
N ASN A 51 -16.07 -9.89 -18.66
CA ASN A 51 -16.08 -10.91 -17.62
C ASN A 51 -16.20 -10.25 -16.24
N LEU A 52 -17.40 -9.79 -15.88
CA LEU A 52 -17.60 -8.97 -14.69
C LEU A 52 -17.33 -9.69 -13.37
N ASP A 53 -17.55 -11.01 -13.30
CA ASP A 53 -17.29 -11.79 -12.09
C ASP A 53 -15.78 -11.85 -11.78
N GLU A 54 -14.96 -12.17 -12.78
CA GLU A 54 -13.49 -12.21 -12.65
C GLU A 54 -12.92 -10.80 -12.42
N ALA A 55 -13.46 -9.79 -13.10
CA ALA A 55 -13.11 -8.40 -12.85
C ALA A 55 -13.40 -8.00 -11.40
N THR A 56 -14.54 -8.43 -10.84
CA THR A 56 -14.89 -8.17 -9.44
C THR A 56 -13.93 -8.86 -8.49
N TYR A 57 -13.53 -10.09 -8.79
CA TYR A 57 -12.52 -10.81 -8.01
C TYR A 57 -11.17 -10.06 -8.01
N ALA A 58 -10.63 -9.74 -9.18
CA ALA A 58 -9.37 -8.99 -9.30
C ALA A 58 -9.42 -7.61 -8.63
N MET A 59 -10.56 -6.91 -8.72
CA MET A 59 -10.76 -5.63 -8.04
C MET A 59 -10.71 -5.77 -6.52
N ASN A 60 -11.30 -6.83 -5.97
CA ASN A 60 -11.25 -7.09 -4.53
C ASN A 60 -9.82 -7.39 -4.06
N GLU A 61 -9.02 -8.14 -4.82
CA GLU A 61 -7.60 -8.37 -4.52
C GLU A 61 -6.79 -7.07 -4.49
N VAL A 62 -7.00 -6.19 -5.48
CA VAL A 62 -6.37 -4.85 -5.52
C VAL A 62 -6.79 -4.02 -4.30
N ARG A 63 -8.09 -3.99 -4.01
CA ARG A 63 -8.65 -3.22 -2.90
C ARG A 63 -8.11 -3.70 -1.56
N ASN A 64 -8.16 -5.00 -1.27
CA ASN A 64 -7.69 -5.58 -0.02
C ASN A 64 -6.19 -5.27 0.18
N SER A 65 -5.39 -5.42 -0.88
CA SER A 65 -3.96 -5.10 -0.82
C SER A 65 -3.70 -3.63 -0.47
N LEU A 66 -4.47 -2.70 -1.05
CA LEU A 66 -4.34 -1.27 -0.76
C LEU A 66 -4.85 -0.92 0.65
N GLU A 67 -5.94 -1.54 1.10
CA GLU A 67 -6.47 -1.37 2.46
C GLU A 67 -5.45 -1.82 3.51
N ASP A 68 -4.79 -2.97 3.31
CA ASP A 68 -3.73 -3.47 4.19
C ASP A 68 -2.52 -2.51 4.24
N MET A 69 -2.09 -2.00 3.07
CA MET A 69 -0.99 -1.04 2.97
C MET A 69 -1.31 0.25 3.73
N VAL A 70 -2.52 0.79 3.56
CA VAL A 70 -2.97 2.01 4.23
C VAL A 70 -3.08 1.78 5.73
N ALA A 71 -3.67 0.66 6.17
CA ALA A 71 -3.81 0.33 7.58
C ALA A 71 -2.45 0.29 8.31
N VAL A 72 -1.43 -0.35 7.71
CA VAL A 72 -0.07 -0.40 8.29
C VAL A 72 0.56 0.99 8.37
N TYR A 73 0.36 1.81 7.34
CA TYR A 73 0.85 3.20 7.35
C TYR A 73 0.18 4.04 8.44
N GLU A 74 -1.15 3.98 8.54
CA GLU A 74 -1.93 4.75 9.50
C GLU A 74 -1.62 4.35 10.94
N GLU A 75 -1.51 3.04 11.20
CA GLU A 75 -1.13 2.52 12.51
C GLU A 75 0.26 3.02 12.93
N ALA A 76 1.23 3.02 12.02
CA ALA A 76 2.57 3.53 12.29
C ALA A 76 2.56 5.04 12.61
N CYS A 77 1.74 5.83 11.90
CA CYS A 77 1.59 7.25 12.16
C CYS A 77 0.94 7.50 13.52
N LEU A 78 -0.14 6.78 13.83
CA LEU A 78 -0.85 6.86 15.12
C LEU A 78 0.08 6.54 16.29
N ARG A 79 0.85 5.45 16.19
CA ARG A 79 1.82 5.05 17.22
C ARG A 79 2.93 6.08 17.44
N ALA A 80 3.30 6.82 16.39
CA ALA A 80 4.31 7.88 16.44
C ALA A 80 3.74 9.26 16.78
N GLY A 81 2.43 9.40 17.03
CA GLY A 81 1.78 10.69 17.27
C GLY A 81 1.83 11.63 16.06
N GLN A 82 1.96 11.08 14.85
CA GLN A 82 2.04 11.82 13.59
C GLN A 82 0.65 11.96 12.96
N GLU A 83 0.30 13.17 12.54
CA GLU A 83 -0.93 13.41 11.77
C GLU A 83 -0.85 12.76 10.36
N LEU A 84 -1.98 12.29 9.86
CA LEU A 84 -2.08 11.68 8.54
C LEU A 84 -1.99 12.76 7.43
N PRO A 85 -1.33 12.48 6.29
CA PRO A 85 -1.18 13.44 5.19
C PRO A 85 -2.43 13.61 4.32
N TYR A 86 -3.46 12.83 4.59
CA TYR A 86 -4.72 12.81 3.85
C TYR A 86 -5.89 12.99 4.82
N THR A 87 -5.96 14.15 5.45
CA THR A 87 -7.23 14.63 6.01
C THR A 87 -8.12 15.11 4.84
N PRO A 88 -9.45 14.90 4.86
CA PRO A 88 -10.35 15.65 3.97
C PRO A 88 -10.16 17.17 4.13
#